data_AF-A0A7Z0MPG1-F1
#
_entry.id   AF-A0A7Z0MPG1-F1
#
_cell.length_a   1.000
_cell.length_b   1.000
_cell.length_c   1.000
_cell.angle_alpha   90.00
_cell.angle_beta   90.00
_cell.angle_gamma   90.00
#
_symmetry.space_group_name_H-M   'P 1'
#
loop_
_entity.id
_entity.type
_entity.pdbx_description
1 polymer ?
#
loop_
_entity_poly.entity_id
_entity_poly.type
_entity_poly.pdbx_seq_one_letter_code
_entity_poly.pdbx_strand_id
1 'polypeptide(L)'
;MSLAQGCSFSHSSESSSDSSGSSSKSSGSSSSSTSSESSKDTEEYQQLIISYSSAYLSTADFDRFAFSRGVSEIATANGITNWEDDDATLIAIGRALKKSNITGSAFETYKDQIANSDADRMKLIQKGYEMKKD
;
A
#
# COMPACT_ATOMS: atom_id res chain seq x y z
N MET A 1 -15.48 41.33 53.98
CA MET A 1 -14.83 40.55 55.06
C MET A 1 -14.41 39.21 54.47
N SER A 2 -13.28 38.72 54.94
CA SER A 2 -12.33 37.86 54.23
C SER A 2 -12.35 36.39 54.69
N LEU A 3 -11.75 35.54 53.85
CA LEU A 3 -10.90 34.36 54.17
C LEU A 3 -11.54 33.07 54.74
N ALA A 4 -11.28 31.95 54.05
CA ALA A 4 -10.57 30.73 54.53
C ALA A 4 -11.04 29.46 53.78
N GLN A 5 -10.29 28.41 53.46
CA GLN A 5 -8.87 28.01 53.60
C GLN A 5 -8.66 26.65 52.87
N GLY A 6 -7.48 26.42 52.29
CA GLY A 6 -6.73 25.13 52.23
C GLY A 6 -7.12 24.08 51.15
N CYS A 7 -6.30 23.74 50.16
CA CYS A 7 -5.00 23.01 50.14
C CYS A 7 -5.13 21.46 50.09
N SER A 8 -4.70 20.81 48.99
CA SER A 8 -3.62 19.80 49.00
C SER A 8 -3.30 19.26 47.59
N PHE A 9 -1.99 19.06 47.37
CA PHE A 9 -1.28 18.55 46.20
C PHE A 9 -1.16 17.00 46.17
N SER A 10 -0.66 16.50 45.03
CA SER A 10 0.17 15.29 44.79
C SER A 10 -0.55 14.04 44.25
N HIS A 11 -0.26 13.53 43.03
CA HIS A 11 0.96 12.84 42.54
C HIS A 11 1.06 11.44 43.19
N SER A 12 1.15 10.26 42.56
CA SER A 12 1.34 9.79 41.17
C SER A 12 1.16 8.27 41.14
N SER A 13 1.41 7.69 39.95
CA SER A 13 2.07 6.39 39.71
C SER A 13 1.14 5.20 39.43
N GLU A 14 1.17 4.66 38.20
CA GLU A 14 2.04 3.56 37.71
C GLU A 14 1.62 2.20 38.34
N SER A 15 1.53 1.04 37.68
CA SER A 15 1.82 0.58 36.32
C SER A 15 1.30 -0.87 36.20
N SER A 16 1.12 -1.33 34.95
CA SER A 16 1.37 -2.70 34.43
C SER A 16 0.45 -3.91 34.74
N SER A 17 -0.02 -4.49 33.61
CA SER A 17 -0.25 -5.92 33.30
C SER A 17 -1.42 -6.63 34.00
N ASP A 18 -2.24 -7.46 33.35
CA ASP A 18 -1.95 -8.49 32.36
C ASP A 18 -3.18 -8.79 31.46
N SER A 19 -2.93 -9.46 30.34
CA SER A 19 -3.87 -9.67 29.22
C SER A 19 -4.79 -10.88 29.41
N SER A 20 -5.92 -10.88 28.68
CA SER A 20 -6.44 -11.97 27.81
C SER A 20 -7.95 -12.15 27.92
N GLY A 21 -8.66 -12.27 26.77
CA GLY A 21 -9.99 -12.87 26.75
C GLY A 21 -11.05 -12.39 25.74
N SER A 22 -10.68 -12.21 24.47
CA SER A 22 -11.48 -12.42 23.25
C SER A 22 -12.86 -11.76 22.98
N SER A 23 -12.85 -11.06 21.84
CA SER A 23 -13.80 -11.09 20.69
C SER A 23 -15.26 -10.70 20.88
N SER A 24 -15.63 -9.55 20.32
CA SER A 24 -16.41 -9.42 19.06
C SER A 24 -16.91 -7.98 18.97
N LYS A 25 -16.33 -7.18 18.07
CA LYS A 25 -16.75 -5.78 17.88
C LYS A 25 -17.16 -5.58 16.43
N SER A 26 -18.47 -5.66 16.24
CA SER A 26 -19.22 -4.90 15.25
C SER A 26 -19.07 -3.39 15.52
N SER A 27 -19.53 -2.58 14.57
CA SER A 27 -19.68 -1.11 14.55
C SER A 27 -18.51 -0.41 13.85
N GLY A 28 -18.71 0.48 12.88
CA GLY A 28 -19.94 1.08 12.40
C GLY A 28 -19.58 2.10 11.31
N SER A 29 -20.49 2.31 10.37
CA SER A 29 -20.39 3.37 9.37
C SER A 29 -20.35 4.74 10.03
N SER A 30 -19.36 5.55 9.69
CA SER A 30 -19.38 7.01 9.90
C SER A 30 -18.75 7.68 8.70
N SER A 31 -19.61 8.13 7.80
CA SER A 31 -19.28 9.04 6.70
C SER A 31 -18.94 10.41 7.29
N SER A 32 -17.69 10.84 7.19
CA SER A 32 -17.29 12.23 7.39
C SER A 32 -16.39 12.65 6.24
N SER A 33 -16.95 13.45 5.36
CA SER A 33 -16.31 14.01 4.18
C SER A 33 -15.18 14.96 4.57
N THR A 34 -13.93 14.54 4.37
CA THR A 34 -12.78 15.44 4.18
C THR A 34 -12.05 14.99 2.92
N SER A 35 -12.29 15.72 1.83
CA SER A 35 -11.63 15.55 0.53
C SER A 35 -10.14 15.82 0.66
N SER A 36 -9.38 14.86 1.16
CA SER A 36 -7.90 14.81 1.22
C SER A 36 -7.40 13.39 1.55
N GLU A 37 -8.24 12.51 2.10
CA GLU A 37 -7.85 11.15 2.50
C GLU A 37 -7.72 10.18 1.31
N SER A 38 -8.55 10.33 0.28
CA SER A 38 -8.53 9.41 -0.89
C SER A 38 -7.20 9.39 -1.65
N SER A 39 -6.49 10.53 -1.68
CA SER A 39 -5.17 10.60 -2.34
C SER A 39 -4.10 9.89 -1.52
N LYS A 40 -4.20 9.91 -0.20
CA LYS A 40 -3.21 9.31 0.70
C LYS A 40 -3.35 7.79 0.71
N ASP A 41 -4.56 7.25 0.76
CA ASP A 41 -4.79 5.81 0.61
C ASP A 41 -4.26 5.26 -0.73
N THR A 42 -4.44 6.03 -1.82
CA THR A 42 -3.94 5.65 -3.14
C THR A 42 -2.40 5.66 -3.17
N GLU A 43 -1.76 6.64 -2.54
CA GLU A 43 -0.30 6.75 -2.51
C GLU A 43 0.36 5.67 -1.65
N GLU A 44 -0.16 5.41 -0.45
CA GLU A 44 0.32 4.32 0.43
C GLU A 44 0.14 2.96 -0.27
N TYR A 45 -1.00 2.73 -0.91
CA TYR A 45 -1.24 1.53 -1.71
C TYR A 45 -0.20 1.37 -2.83
N GLN A 46 0.03 2.41 -3.63
CA GLN A 46 1.03 2.38 -4.69
C GLN A 46 2.44 2.08 -4.15
N GLN A 47 2.81 2.62 -2.97
CA GLN A 47 4.09 2.33 -2.34
C GLN A 47 4.21 0.86 -1.92
N LEU A 48 3.14 0.24 -1.40
CA LEU A 48 3.12 -1.19 -1.10
C LEU A 48 3.37 -2.03 -2.36
N ILE A 49 2.68 -1.71 -3.47
CA ILE A 49 2.87 -2.39 -4.75
C ILE A 49 4.30 -2.18 -5.28
N ILE A 50 4.83 -0.95 -5.21
CA ILE A 50 6.20 -0.65 -5.65
C ILE A 50 7.20 -1.45 -4.82
N SER A 51 7.05 -1.47 -3.49
CA SER A 51 7.97 -2.15 -2.57
C SER A 51 7.97 -3.65 -2.80
N TYR A 52 6.79 -4.27 -2.80
CA TYR A 52 6.63 -5.70 -3.07
C TYR A 52 7.21 -6.06 -4.43
N SER A 53 6.82 -5.33 -5.48
CA SER A 53 7.24 -5.65 -6.84
C SER A 53 8.74 -5.49 -7.02
N SER A 54 9.34 -4.42 -6.48
CA SER A 54 10.78 -4.19 -6.59
C SER A 54 11.58 -5.29 -5.88
N ALA A 55 11.12 -5.71 -4.69
CA ALA A 55 11.73 -6.79 -3.92
C ALA A 55 11.61 -8.12 -4.65
N TYR A 56 10.43 -8.44 -5.19
CA TYR A 56 10.18 -9.68 -5.92
C TYR A 56 11.00 -9.76 -7.21
N LEU A 57 11.05 -8.67 -7.97
CA LEU A 57 11.83 -8.56 -9.22
C LEU A 57 13.35 -8.60 -9.00
N SER A 58 13.82 -8.42 -7.76
CA SER A 58 15.24 -8.55 -7.41
C SER A 58 15.67 -10.01 -7.18
N THR A 59 14.74 -10.96 -7.23
CA THR A 59 15.03 -12.39 -7.08
C THR A 59 15.42 -13.02 -8.43
N ALA A 60 16.23 -14.07 -8.41
CA ALA A 60 16.72 -14.72 -9.63
C ALA A 60 15.66 -15.57 -10.35
N ASP A 61 14.59 -15.97 -9.65
CA ASP A 61 13.54 -16.88 -10.14
C ASP A 61 12.19 -16.15 -10.20
N PHE A 62 12.04 -15.24 -11.16
CA PHE A 62 10.75 -14.58 -11.37
C PHE A 62 9.68 -15.60 -11.79
N ASP A 63 8.73 -15.84 -10.88
CA ASP A 63 7.50 -16.58 -11.16
C ASP A 63 6.33 -15.60 -11.28
N ARG A 64 5.77 -15.48 -12.49
CA ARG A 64 4.65 -14.60 -12.79
C ARG A 64 3.41 -14.91 -11.93
N PHE A 65 3.12 -16.19 -11.69
CA PHE A 65 1.93 -16.58 -10.94
C PHE A 65 2.06 -16.17 -9.47
N ALA A 66 3.21 -16.44 -8.87
CA ALA A 66 3.50 -16.03 -7.49
C ALA A 66 3.58 -14.50 -7.34
N PHE A 67 4.15 -13.80 -8.32
CA PHE A 67 4.12 -12.33 -8.40
C PHE A 67 2.68 -11.80 -8.42
N SER A 68 1.87 -12.29 -9.36
CA SER A 68 0.47 -11.86 -9.54
C SER A 68 -0.37 -12.13 -8.31
N ARG A 69 -0.13 -13.26 -7.63
CA ARG A 69 -0.78 -13.60 -6.38
C ARG A 69 -0.45 -12.60 -5.27
N GLY A 70 0.82 -12.24 -5.08
CA GLY A 70 1.19 -11.27 -4.05
C GLY A 70 0.65 -9.87 -4.33
N VAL A 71 0.65 -9.43 -5.59
CA VAL A 71 -0.03 -8.18 -6.00
C VAL A 71 -1.52 -8.24 -5.65
N SER A 72 -2.19 -9.34 -5.99
CA SER A 72 -3.61 -9.55 -5.70
C SER A 72 -3.92 -9.53 -4.19
N GLU A 73 -3.06 -10.14 -3.36
CA GLU A 73 -3.20 -10.13 -1.91
C GLU A 73 -3.10 -8.71 -1.34
N ILE A 74 -2.14 -7.90 -1.82
CA ILE A 74 -2.01 -6.49 -1.41
C ILE A 74 -3.20 -5.66 -1.90
N ALA A 75 -3.62 -5.84 -3.16
CA ALA A 75 -4.77 -5.15 -3.74
C ALA A 75 -6.04 -5.44 -2.93
N THR A 76 -6.32 -6.72 -2.66
CA THR A 76 -7.50 -7.15 -1.93
C THR A 76 -7.50 -6.61 -0.50
N ALA A 77 -6.34 -6.59 0.17
CA ALA A 77 -6.21 -5.97 1.50
C ALA A 77 -6.52 -4.47 1.51
N ASN A 78 -6.39 -3.81 0.36
CA ASN A 78 -6.73 -2.39 0.14
C ASN A 78 -8.08 -2.19 -0.56
N GLY A 79 -8.92 -3.22 -0.65
CA GLY A 79 -10.27 -3.14 -1.24
C GLY A 79 -10.32 -3.18 -2.77
N ILE A 80 -9.21 -3.50 -3.44
CA ILE A 80 -9.12 -3.60 -4.91
C ILE A 80 -9.13 -5.08 -5.30
N THR A 81 -10.18 -5.50 -6.02
CA THR A 81 -10.35 -6.89 -6.44
C THR A 81 -10.01 -7.16 -7.90
N ASN A 82 -9.96 -6.11 -8.74
CA ASN A 82 -9.58 -6.20 -10.15
C ASN A 82 -8.31 -5.39 -10.45
N TRP A 83 -7.22 -5.73 -9.75
CA TRP A 83 -5.98 -4.98 -9.82
C TRP A 83 -5.34 -4.97 -11.21
N GLU A 84 -5.63 -5.99 -12.03
CA GLU A 84 -5.08 -6.15 -13.38
C GLU A 84 -5.57 -5.08 -14.35
N ASP A 85 -6.72 -4.45 -14.07
CA ASP A 85 -7.25 -3.30 -14.82
C ASP A 85 -7.26 -2.02 -13.96
N ASP A 86 -6.60 -2.05 -12.80
CA ASP A 86 -6.48 -0.87 -11.95
C ASP A 86 -5.27 -0.02 -12.39
N ASP A 87 -5.54 1.19 -12.86
CA ASP A 87 -4.54 2.15 -13.31
C ASP A 87 -3.44 2.37 -12.26
N ALA A 88 -3.82 2.53 -10.99
CA ALA A 88 -2.89 2.85 -9.92
C ALA A 88 -1.90 1.70 -9.69
N THR A 89 -2.38 0.46 -9.74
CA THR A 89 -1.58 -0.76 -9.60
C THR A 89 -0.59 -0.91 -10.75
N LEU A 90 -1.07 -0.82 -12.00
CA LEU A 90 -0.23 -1.00 -13.18
C LEU A 90 0.85 0.09 -13.29
N ILE A 91 0.49 1.34 -12.96
CA ILE A 91 1.46 2.45 -12.87
C ILE A 91 2.50 2.16 -11.77
N ALA A 92 2.08 1.67 -10.59
CA ALA A 92 3.00 1.33 -9.50
C ALA A 92 3.97 0.20 -9.88
N ILE A 93 3.51 -0.82 -10.61
CA ILE A 93 4.38 -1.88 -11.15
C ILE A 93 5.40 -1.29 -12.13
N GLY A 94 4.98 -0.40 -13.03
CA GLY A 94 5.88 0.31 -13.93
C GLY A 94 7.00 1.07 -13.19
N ARG A 95 6.64 1.78 -12.11
CA ARG A 95 7.59 2.46 -11.23
C ARG A 95 8.55 1.46 -10.55
N ALA A 96 8.06 0.30 -10.13
CA ALA A 96 8.87 -0.75 -9.54
C ALA A 96 9.92 -1.29 -10.52
N LEU A 97 9.54 -1.56 -11.77
CA LEU A 97 10.47 -1.99 -12.83
C LEU A 97 11.61 -0.99 -13.01
N LYS A 98 11.29 0.31 -13.05
CA LYS A 98 12.29 1.38 -13.10
C LYS A 98 13.17 1.42 -11.85
N LYS A 99 12.58 1.25 -10.67
CA LYS A 99 13.29 1.25 -9.38
C LYS A 99 14.30 0.12 -9.30
N SER A 100 13.94 -1.07 -9.82
CA SER A 100 14.79 -2.26 -9.93
C SER A 100 15.79 -2.22 -11.09
N ASN A 101 15.91 -1.10 -11.81
CA ASN A 101 16.86 -0.93 -12.91
C ASN A 101 16.67 -1.96 -14.04
N ILE A 102 15.44 -2.46 -14.21
CA ILE A 102 15.05 -3.33 -15.32
C ILE A 102 14.88 -2.45 -16.55
N THR A 103 15.65 -2.69 -17.60
CA THR A 103 15.69 -1.84 -18.80
C THR A 103 15.74 -2.68 -20.08
N GLY A 104 15.57 -2.05 -21.24
CA GLY A 104 15.74 -2.70 -22.54
C GLY A 104 14.81 -3.90 -22.75
N SER A 105 15.35 -5.00 -23.28
CA SER A 105 14.57 -6.21 -23.57
C SER A 105 13.95 -6.84 -22.32
N ALA A 106 14.62 -6.78 -21.18
CA ALA A 106 14.06 -7.30 -19.93
C ALA A 106 12.80 -6.54 -19.53
N PHE A 107 12.81 -5.21 -19.64
CA PHE A 107 11.63 -4.38 -19.38
C PHE A 107 10.47 -4.73 -20.31
N GLU A 108 10.72 -4.88 -21.61
CA GLU A 108 9.68 -5.27 -22.57
C GLU A 108 9.08 -6.64 -22.24
N THR A 109 9.91 -7.63 -21.86
CA THR A 109 9.44 -8.95 -21.43
C THR A 109 8.56 -8.87 -20.18
N TYR A 110 8.99 -8.16 -19.13
CA TYR A 110 8.20 -8.03 -17.91
C TYR A 110 6.89 -7.28 -18.16
N LYS A 111 6.93 -6.20 -18.94
CA LYS A 111 5.76 -5.42 -19.30
C LYS A 111 4.73 -6.29 -20.03
N ASP A 112 5.16 -7.06 -21.04
CA ASP A 112 4.28 -7.97 -21.79
C ASP A 112 3.70 -9.07 -20.88
N GLN A 113 4.55 -9.74 -20.09
CA GLN A 113 4.12 -10.81 -19.20
C GLN A 113 3.13 -10.32 -18.15
N ILE A 114 3.42 -9.22 -17.46
CA ILE A 114 2.53 -8.69 -16.41
C ILE A 114 1.23 -8.18 -17.02
N ALA A 115 1.28 -7.50 -18.17
CA ALA A 115 0.09 -7.03 -18.87
C ALA A 115 -0.73 -8.15 -19.54
N ASN A 116 -0.24 -9.40 -19.54
CA ASN A 116 -0.87 -10.49 -20.29
C ASN A 116 -1.01 -10.17 -21.79
N SER A 117 -0.02 -9.48 -22.36
CA SER A 117 -0.01 -8.95 -23.73
C SER A 117 -1.16 -7.99 -24.07
N ASP A 118 -1.89 -7.47 -23.07
CA ASP A 118 -2.91 -6.46 -23.27
C ASP A 118 -2.29 -5.08 -23.50
N ALA A 119 -2.60 -4.46 -24.64
CA ALA A 119 -1.96 -3.21 -25.06
C ALA A 119 -2.28 -2.02 -24.14
N ASP A 120 -3.46 -1.98 -23.51
CA ASP A 120 -3.83 -0.87 -22.65
C ASP A 120 -3.17 -1.01 -21.27
N ARG A 121 -3.11 -2.23 -20.73
CA ARG A 121 -2.33 -2.54 -19.52
C ARG A 121 -0.84 -2.25 -19.72
N MET A 122 -0.28 -2.61 -20.87
CA MET A 122 1.12 -2.29 -21.22
C MET A 122 1.38 -0.78 -21.23
N LYS A 123 0.44 0.04 -21.73
CA LYS A 123 0.58 1.52 -21.70
C LYS A 123 0.61 2.07 -20.28
N LEU A 124 -0.18 1.52 -19.37
CA LEU A 124 -0.20 1.95 -17.96
C LEU A 124 1.11 1.61 -17.25
N ILE A 125 1.65 0.41 -17.49
CA ILE A 125 2.98 0.00 -16.99
C ILE A 125 4.07 0.91 -17.58
N GLN A 126 4.02 1.18 -18.89
CA GLN A 126 4.95 2.09 -19.57
C GLN A 126 4.90 3.49 -18.96
N LYS A 127 3.70 4.02 -18.74
CA LYS A 127 3.47 5.33 -18.11
C LYS A 127 4.14 5.39 -16.73
N GLY A 128 3.95 4.37 -15.89
CA GLY A 128 4.61 4.29 -14.59
C GLY A 128 6.13 4.23 -14.67
N TYR A 129 6.67 3.48 -15.62
CA TYR A 129 8.11 3.36 -15.86
C TYR A 129 8.75 4.68 -16.31
N GLU A 130 8.02 5.51 -17.04
CA GLU A 130 8.52 6.81 -17.54
C GLU A 130 8.48 7.92 -16.48
N MET A 131 7.67 7.78 -15.43
CA MET A 131 7.61 8.76 -14.33
C MET A 131 8.97 8.94 -13.66
N LYS A 132 9.24 10.17 -13.18
CA LYS A 132 10.51 10.47 -12.49
C LYS A 132 10.66 9.57 -11.26
N LYS A 133 11.90 9.17 -11.01
CA LYS A 133 12.29 8.46 -9.79
C LYS A 133 12.31 9.51 -8.69
N ASP A 134 11.35 9.48 -7.78
CA ASP A 134 11.37 10.31 -6.56
C ASP A 134 12.58 9.94 -5.68
#